data_AF-C6PRB6-F1
#
_entry.id   AF-C6PRB6-F1
#
_cell.length_a   1.000
_cell.length_b   1.000
_cell.length_c   1.000
_cell.angle_alpha   90.00
_cell.angle_beta   90.00
_cell.angle_gamma   90.00
#
_symmetry.space_group_name_H-M   'P 1'
#
loop_
_entity.id
_entity.type
_entity.pdbx_description
1 polymer ?
#
loop_
_entity_poly.entity_id
_entity_poly.type
_entity_poly.pdbx_seq_one_letter_code
_entity_poly.pdbx_strand_id
1 'polypeptide(L)'
;MFVINELTVSEPLLDLKVLKKLNFSFSLIALTLINMALMGGVYAIPLFLQRLKGYTAMQTGILMFPSAIVTGLMMPISGKIVDKINPKVIILPGLVLLGISSYQLAQIDLNTSRDMTNLILILRGAGLGLTMMPLTTLGMNVLPQRLISQGSTLQNTFKQIAGSVSITMMTLSLTSKSDIYYYRLSEQVTPFNIQAAAFLNQMQNKLALNGISLTQSQVQAKSILMGLLKKQASVDAFDYILMLCALFVLIALISTLLIKIKPKVETEPTKG
;
A
#
# COMPACT_ATOMS: atom_id res chain seq x y z
N MET A 1 -12.50 13.67 -25.61
CA MET A 1 -13.85 14.29 -25.66
C MET A 1 -14.26 14.92 -24.33
N PHE A 2 -14.17 14.24 -23.17
CA PHE A 2 -14.56 14.81 -21.86
C PHE A 2 -13.76 16.07 -21.46
N VAL A 3 -12.43 16.03 -21.57
CA VAL A 3 -11.52 17.14 -21.19
C VAL A 3 -11.76 18.42 -22.00
N ILE A 4 -12.07 18.30 -23.30
CA ILE A 4 -12.34 19.45 -24.18
C ILE A 4 -13.71 20.06 -23.87
N ASN A 5 -14.70 19.21 -23.58
CA ASN A 5 -16.05 19.67 -23.25
C ASN A 5 -16.09 20.35 -21.86
N GLU A 6 -15.32 19.85 -20.90
CA GLU A 6 -15.20 20.45 -19.55
C GLU A 6 -14.51 21.81 -19.57
N LEU A 7 -13.55 22.04 -20.49
CA LEU A 7 -12.87 23.33 -20.63
C LEU A 7 -13.72 24.43 -21.29
N THR A 8 -14.87 24.07 -21.89
CA THR A 8 -15.69 24.98 -22.70
C THR A 8 -17.02 25.37 -22.02
N VAL A 9 -17.39 24.73 -20.91
CA VAL A 9 -18.65 24.97 -20.17
C VAL A 9 -18.44 25.95 -19.00
N SER A 10 -19.38 26.86 -18.79
CA SER A 10 -19.33 27.93 -17.77
C SER A 10 -19.28 27.43 -16.32
N GLU A 11 -19.78 26.23 -16.05
CA GLU A 11 -19.62 25.49 -14.78
C GLU A 11 -18.96 24.12 -15.03
N PRO A 12 -17.61 24.04 -15.06
CA PRO A 12 -16.92 22.76 -15.21
C PRO A 12 -17.09 21.89 -13.96
N LEU A 13 -17.36 20.59 -14.16
CA LEU A 13 -17.37 19.58 -13.10
C LEU A 13 -15.99 19.47 -12.40
N LEU A 14 -14.91 19.69 -13.14
CA LEU A 14 -13.53 19.78 -12.66
C LEU A 14 -12.91 21.15 -12.98
N ASP A 15 -13.02 22.13 -12.08
CA ASP A 15 -12.25 23.38 -12.22
C ASP A 15 -10.78 23.15 -11.83
N LEU A 16 -9.92 22.86 -12.81
CA LEU A 16 -8.49 22.67 -12.62
C LEU A 16 -7.77 23.91 -12.06
N LYS A 17 -8.44 25.08 -11.94
CA LYS A 17 -7.86 26.27 -11.28
C LYS A 17 -7.51 26.01 -9.82
N VAL A 18 -8.14 25.02 -9.16
CA VAL A 18 -7.74 24.63 -7.79
C VAL A 18 -6.28 24.14 -7.72
N LEU A 19 -5.78 23.51 -8.80
CA LEU A 19 -4.38 23.03 -8.88
C LEU A 19 -3.35 24.16 -8.99
N LYS A 20 -3.77 25.38 -9.32
CA LYS A 20 -2.88 26.55 -9.29
C LYS A 20 -2.48 26.93 -7.85
N LYS A 21 -3.23 26.46 -6.84
CA LYS A 21 -2.86 26.63 -5.43
C LYS A 21 -1.87 25.53 -5.03
N LEU A 22 -0.59 25.88 -4.98
CA LEU A 22 0.51 24.93 -4.67
C LEU A 22 0.25 24.09 -3.41
N ASN A 23 -0.24 24.70 -2.32
CA ASN A 23 -0.57 23.97 -1.11
C ASN A 23 -1.66 22.90 -1.31
N PHE A 24 -2.69 23.20 -2.10
CA PHE A 24 -3.74 22.23 -2.42
C PHE A 24 -3.16 21.10 -3.29
N SER A 25 -2.33 21.43 -4.27
CA SER A 25 -1.67 20.45 -5.14
C SER A 25 -0.72 19.52 -4.38
N PHE A 26 0.09 20.05 -3.45
CA PHE A 26 0.95 19.22 -2.60
C PHE A 26 0.16 18.32 -1.65
N SER A 27 -0.94 18.83 -1.06
CA SER A 27 -1.86 18.01 -0.26
C SER A 27 -2.52 16.92 -1.10
N LEU A 28 -2.95 17.26 -2.32
CA LEU A 28 -3.56 16.32 -3.26
C LEU A 28 -2.57 15.21 -3.63
N ILE A 29 -1.35 15.56 -4.04
CA ILE A 29 -0.28 14.59 -4.37
C ILE A 29 0.00 13.66 -3.17
N ALA A 30 0.17 14.23 -1.97
CA ALA A 30 0.41 13.44 -0.77
C ALA A 30 -0.77 12.50 -0.48
N LEU A 31 -2.01 12.98 -0.57
CA LEU A 31 -3.21 12.18 -0.35
C LEU A 31 -3.36 11.06 -1.39
N THR A 32 -3.07 11.34 -2.65
CA THR A 32 -3.03 10.37 -3.75
C THR A 32 -2.01 9.27 -3.47
N LEU A 33 -0.78 9.62 -3.09
CA LEU A 33 0.28 8.66 -2.76
C LEU A 33 -0.05 7.79 -1.54
N ILE A 34 -0.62 8.39 -0.49
CA ILE A 34 -1.09 7.63 0.70
C ILE A 34 -2.22 6.68 0.28
N ASN A 35 -3.13 7.09 -0.62
CA ASN A 35 -4.17 6.20 -1.16
C ASN A 35 -3.58 5.05 -1.97
N MET A 36 -2.54 5.29 -2.78
CA MET A 36 -1.82 4.20 -3.46
C MET A 36 -1.21 3.23 -2.43
N ALA A 37 -0.51 3.73 -1.42
CA ALA A 37 0.04 2.89 -0.36
C ALA A 37 -1.05 2.12 0.42
N LEU A 38 -2.23 2.73 0.64
CA LEU A 38 -3.38 2.10 1.27
C LEU A 38 -3.92 0.94 0.43
N MET A 39 -4.24 1.18 -0.84
CA MET A 39 -4.73 0.16 -1.78
C MET A 39 -3.70 -0.96 -1.97
N GLY A 40 -2.43 -0.57 -2.01
CA GLY A 40 -1.24 -1.39 -1.72
C GLY A 40 -1.44 -2.40 -0.59
N GLY A 41 -1.57 -1.91 0.64
CA GLY A 41 -1.75 -2.79 1.79
C GLY A 41 -3.03 -3.61 1.74
N VAL A 42 -4.15 -3.02 1.31
CA VAL A 42 -5.47 -3.69 1.29
C VAL A 42 -5.46 -4.94 0.41
N TYR A 43 -4.70 -4.94 -0.69
CA TYR A 43 -4.59 -6.10 -1.57
C TYR A 43 -3.42 -7.03 -1.19
N ALA A 44 -2.24 -6.50 -0.88
CA ALA A 44 -1.05 -7.31 -0.61
C ALA A 44 -1.15 -8.10 0.70
N ILE A 45 -1.66 -7.47 1.77
CA ILE A 45 -1.63 -8.05 3.12
C ILE A 45 -2.53 -9.29 3.23
N PRO A 46 -3.81 -9.28 2.79
CA PRO A 46 -4.63 -10.48 2.87
C PRO A 46 -4.09 -11.61 2.01
N LEU A 47 -3.56 -11.29 0.82
CA LEU A 47 -2.98 -12.29 -0.07
C LEU A 47 -1.73 -12.92 0.53
N PHE A 48 -0.85 -12.13 1.16
CA PHE A 48 0.32 -12.63 1.86
C PHE A 48 -0.09 -13.58 3.00
N LEU A 49 -1.01 -13.15 3.87
CA LEU A 49 -1.47 -13.96 5.01
C LEU A 49 -2.14 -15.27 4.56
N GLN A 50 -2.97 -15.23 3.52
CA GLN A 50 -3.70 -16.40 3.05
C GLN A 50 -2.84 -17.34 2.19
N ARG A 51 -2.11 -16.81 1.20
CA ARG A 51 -1.35 -17.65 0.24
C ARG A 51 -0.01 -18.11 0.79
N LEU A 52 0.67 -17.29 1.59
CA LEU A 52 2.02 -17.62 2.07
C LEU A 52 2.01 -18.21 3.48
N LYS A 53 1.32 -17.55 4.42
CA LYS A 53 1.15 -18.07 5.80
C LYS A 53 0.05 -19.13 5.94
N GLY A 54 -0.78 -19.33 4.92
CA GLY A 54 -1.84 -20.36 4.93
C GLY A 54 -3.00 -20.04 5.85
N TYR A 55 -3.19 -18.78 6.24
CA TYR A 55 -4.30 -18.38 7.09
C TYR A 55 -5.63 -18.48 6.33
N THR A 56 -6.69 -18.82 7.05
CA THR A 56 -8.04 -18.74 6.48
C THR A 56 -8.46 -17.27 6.29
N ALA A 57 -9.46 -17.03 5.45
CA ALA A 57 -10.03 -15.69 5.27
C ALA A 57 -10.52 -15.09 6.60
N MET A 58 -11.14 -15.91 7.46
CA MET A 58 -11.60 -15.51 8.80
C MET A 58 -10.43 -15.10 9.70
N GLN A 59 -9.37 -15.93 9.76
CA GLN A 59 -8.18 -15.62 10.57
C GLN A 59 -7.50 -14.33 10.12
N THR A 60 -7.41 -14.13 8.81
CA THR A 60 -6.87 -12.92 8.19
C THR A 60 -7.70 -11.69 8.57
N GLY A 61 -9.03 -11.79 8.48
CA GLY A 61 -9.95 -10.72 8.89
C GLY A 61 -9.78 -10.35 10.35
N ILE A 62 -9.73 -11.33 11.25
CA ILE A 62 -9.52 -11.12 12.69
C ILE A 62 -8.17 -10.45 12.96
N LEU A 63 -7.12 -10.78 12.22
CA LEU A 63 -5.80 -10.16 12.39
C LEU A 63 -5.76 -8.70 11.91
N MET A 64 -6.51 -8.37 10.85
CA MET A 64 -6.57 -7.01 10.31
C MET A 64 -7.57 -6.11 11.06
N PHE A 65 -8.52 -6.71 11.76
CA PHE A 65 -9.59 -6.00 12.46
C PHE A 65 -9.11 -4.99 13.51
N PRO A 66 -8.14 -5.30 14.40
CA PRO A 66 -7.57 -4.33 15.33
C PRO A 66 -7.00 -3.10 14.63
N SER A 67 -6.29 -3.27 13.51
CA SER A 67 -5.77 -2.16 12.71
C SER A 67 -6.89 -1.26 12.18
N ALA A 68 -8.01 -1.84 11.73
CA ALA A 68 -9.14 -1.07 11.25
C ALA A 68 -9.78 -0.24 12.37
N ILE A 69 -9.94 -0.82 13.57
CA ILE A 69 -10.42 -0.11 14.76
C ILE A 69 -9.51 1.08 15.08
N VAL A 70 -8.20 0.84 15.18
CA VAL A 70 -7.24 1.91 15.50
C VAL A 70 -7.26 3.01 14.45
N THR A 71 -7.34 2.66 13.17
CA THR A 71 -7.48 3.66 12.09
C THR A 71 -8.74 4.52 12.29
N GLY A 72 -9.88 3.87 12.54
CA GLY A 72 -11.16 4.53 12.77
C GLY A 72 -11.19 5.41 14.01
N LEU A 73 -10.51 5.02 15.10
CA LEU A 73 -10.36 5.83 16.31
C LEU A 73 -9.41 7.01 16.12
N MET A 74 -8.31 6.81 15.39
CA MET A 74 -7.31 7.87 15.17
C MET A 74 -7.81 8.97 14.23
N MET A 75 -8.72 8.67 13.30
CA MET A 75 -9.33 9.68 12.42
C MET A 75 -9.95 10.87 13.19
N PRO A 76 -10.98 10.70 14.04
CA PRO A 76 -11.59 11.81 14.77
C PRO A 76 -10.63 12.45 15.78
N ILE A 77 -9.73 11.66 16.39
CA ILE A 77 -8.71 12.19 17.30
C ILE A 77 -7.81 13.18 16.56
N SER A 78 -7.31 12.79 15.39
CA SER A 78 -6.44 13.63 14.57
C SER A 78 -7.16 14.91 14.12
N GLY A 79 -8.45 14.81 13.73
CA GLY A 79 -9.28 15.96 13.38
C GLY A 79 -9.37 17.00 14.50
N LYS A 80 -9.73 16.56 15.71
CA LYS A 80 -9.86 17.44 16.89
C LYS A 80 -8.56 18.14 17.27
N ILE A 81 -7.42 17.47 17.09
CA ILE A 81 -6.12 18.04 17.42
C ILE A 81 -5.75 19.08 16.36
N VAL A 82 -5.98 18.81 15.07
CA VAL A 82 -5.71 19.73 13.95
C VAL A 82 -6.53 21.03 14.04
N ASP A 83 -7.71 20.99 14.65
CA ASP A 83 -8.50 22.19 14.87
C ASP A 83 -7.83 23.19 15.84
N LYS A 84 -6.99 22.68 16.75
CA LYS A 84 -6.34 23.42 17.85
C LYS A 84 -4.86 23.73 17.61
N ILE A 85 -4.14 22.86 16.91
CA ILE A 85 -2.70 23.02 16.67
C ILE A 85 -2.35 22.93 15.19
N ASN A 86 -1.11 23.27 14.84
CA ASN A 86 -0.62 23.16 13.47
C ASN A 86 -0.79 21.72 12.93
N PRO A 87 -1.53 21.52 11.81
CA PRO A 87 -1.80 20.20 11.25
C PRO A 87 -0.55 19.34 11.00
N LYS A 88 0.59 19.95 10.66
CA LYS A 88 1.85 19.23 10.39
C LYS A 88 2.40 18.49 11.60
N VAL A 89 2.10 18.93 12.82
CA VAL A 89 2.59 18.31 14.06
C VAL A 89 2.07 16.89 14.20
N ILE A 90 0.92 16.57 13.60
CA ILE A 90 0.37 15.21 13.59
C ILE A 90 0.68 14.48 12.29
N ILE A 91 0.54 15.18 11.15
CA ILE A 91 0.70 14.54 9.84
C ILE A 91 2.12 13.98 9.67
N LEU A 92 3.15 14.73 10.07
CA LEU A 92 4.54 14.29 9.86
C LEU A 92 4.88 13.05 10.70
N PRO A 93 4.64 13.00 12.02
CA PRO A 93 4.81 11.77 12.78
C PRO A 93 3.95 10.61 12.28
N GLY A 94 2.70 10.88 11.88
CA GLY A 94 1.81 9.86 11.32
C GLY A 94 2.34 9.26 10.01
N LEU A 95 2.93 10.09 9.13
CA LEU A 95 3.56 9.64 7.89
C LEU A 95 4.84 8.85 8.15
N VAL A 96 5.66 9.26 9.11
CA VAL A 96 6.84 8.49 9.54
C VAL A 96 6.42 7.13 10.09
N LEU A 97 5.42 7.09 10.96
CA LEU A 97 4.87 5.85 11.51
C LEU A 97 4.31 4.94 10.41
N LEU A 98 3.57 5.51 9.45
CA LEU A 98 3.05 4.79 8.29
C LEU A 98 4.17 4.24 7.39
N GLY A 99 5.24 5.02 7.18
CA GLY A 99 6.38 4.61 6.38
C GLY A 99 7.17 3.48 7.03
N ILE A 100 7.50 3.62 8.31
CA ILE A 100 8.22 2.60 9.08
C ILE A 100 7.42 1.31 9.18
N SER A 101 6.13 1.38 9.51
CA SER A 101 5.27 0.19 9.58
C SER A 101 5.10 -0.48 8.22
N SER A 102 4.96 0.29 7.13
CA SER A 102 4.90 -0.28 5.77
C SER A 102 6.23 -0.93 5.36
N TYR A 103 7.37 -0.37 5.78
CA TYR A 103 8.68 -0.96 5.55
C TYR A 103 8.89 -2.24 6.36
N GLN A 104 8.54 -2.25 7.65
CA GLN A 104 8.60 -3.47 8.48
C GLN A 104 7.71 -4.58 7.92
N LEU A 105 6.55 -4.22 7.36
CA LEU A 105 5.65 -5.18 6.72
C LEU A 105 6.28 -5.83 5.48
N ALA A 106 7.13 -5.09 4.75
CA ALA A 106 7.88 -5.59 3.60
C ALA A 106 9.05 -6.51 3.97
N GLN A 107 9.36 -6.65 5.27
CA GLN A 107 10.40 -7.55 5.78
C GLN A 107 9.82 -8.78 6.47
N ILE A 108 8.49 -8.97 6.43
CA ILE A 108 7.84 -10.10 7.09
C ILE A 108 8.11 -11.38 6.30
N ASP A 109 8.78 -12.32 6.94
CA ASP A 109 8.97 -13.68 6.44
C ASP A 109 7.95 -14.67 7.07
N LEU A 110 7.92 -15.89 6.55
CA LEU A 110 7.10 -17.02 7.01
C LEU A 110 7.31 -17.33 8.51
N ASN A 111 8.50 -17.05 9.04
CA ASN A 111 8.85 -17.28 10.45
C ASN A 111 8.35 -16.17 11.41
N THR A 112 7.81 -15.08 10.88
CA THR A 112 7.39 -13.93 11.70
C THR A 112 6.18 -14.28 12.56
N SER A 113 6.27 -14.00 13.85
CA SER A 113 5.17 -14.22 14.80
C SER A 113 3.89 -13.47 14.40
N ARG A 114 2.75 -14.08 14.71
CA ARG A 114 1.42 -13.51 14.51
C ARG A 114 1.25 -12.19 15.25
N ASP A 115 1.76 -12.11 16.47
CA ASP A 115 1.60 -10.91 17.33
C ASP A 115 2.42 -9.73 16.80
N MET A 116 3.62 -10.00 16.29
CA MET A 116 4.44 -8.98 15.64
C MET A 116 3.75 -8.44 14.38
N THR A 117 3.16 -9.34 13.57
CA THR A 117 2.39 -8.94 12.39
C THR A 117 1.19 -8.07 12.78
N ASN A 118 0.46 -8.44 13.83
CA ASN A 118 -0.67 -7.67 14.35
C ASN A 118 -0.23 -6.28 14.83
N LEU A 119 0.88 -6.20 15.57
CA LEU A 119 1.42 -4.93 16.05
C LEU A 119 1.80 -4.00 14.90
N ILE A 120 2.49 -4.51 13.87
CA ILE A 120 2.87 -3.73 12.68
C ILE A 120 1.61 -3.20 11.98
N LEU A 121 0.57 -4.03 11.83
CA LEU A 121 -0.70 -3.61 11.25
C LEU A 121 -1.37 -2.51 12.07
N ILE A 122 -1.41 -2.65 13.40
CA ILE A 122 -1.97 -1.63 14.30
C ILE A 122 -1.21 -0.31 14.17
N LEU A 123 0.12 -0.33 14.16
CA LEU A 123 0.95 0.86 13.96
C LEU A 123 0.69 1.51 12.59
N ARG A 124 0.54 0.69 11.55
CA ARG A 124 0.17 1.15 10.20
C ARG A 124 -1.19 1.82 10.18
N GLY A 125 -2.19 1.21 10.84
CA GLY A 125 -3.53 1.76 10.98
C GLY A 125 -3.54 3.10 11.73
N ALA A 126 -2.77 3.21 12.81
CA ALA A 126 -2.59 4.48 13.52
C ALA A 126 -1.99 5.56 12.61
N GLY A 127 -0.93 5.24 11.86
CA GLY A 127 -0.32 6.16 10.90
C GLY A 127 -1.30 6.64 9.82
N LEU A 128 -2.14 5.74 9.29
CA LEU A 128 -3.21 6.10 8.34
C LEU A 128 -4.23 7.05 8.95
N GLY A 129 -4.74 6.74 10.14
CA GLY A 129 -5.76 7.57 10.81
C GLY A 129 -5.24 8.97 11.17
N LEU A 130 -3.98 9.07 11.59
CA LEU A 130 -3.31 10.33 11.93
C LEU A 130 -2.98 11.22 10.72
N THR A 131 -3.05 10.70 9.50
CA THR A 131 -2.60 11.41 8.29
C THR A 131 -3.74 11.74 7.33
N MET A 132 -4.61 10.78 7.03
CA MET A 132 -5.64 10.90 5.99
C MET A 132 -6.58 12.09 6.21
N MET A 133 -7.19 12.19 7.40
CA MET A 133 -8.15 13.25 7.69
C MET A 133 -7.47 14.63 7.81
N PRO A 134 -6.39 14.81 8.59
CA PRO A 134 -5.70 16.09 8.69
C PRO A 134 -5.18 16.63 7.36
N LEU A 135 -4.63 15.76 6.50
CA LEU A 135 -4.10 16.15 5.19
C LEU A 135 -5.22 16.56 4.23
N THR A 136 -6.35 15.85 4.29
CA THR A 136 -7.56 16.22 3.54
C THR A 136 -8.04 17.61 3.95
N THR A 137 -8.18 17.86 5.25
CA THR A 137 -8.58 19.16 5.81
C THR A 137 -7.58 20.27 5.46
N LEU A 138 -6.27 20.00 5.57
CA LEU A 138 -5.22 20.94 5.18
C LEU A 138 -5.31 21.35 3.70
N GLY A 139 -5.61 20.41 2.82
CA GLY A 139 -5.87 20.69 1.40
C GLY A 139 -7.10 21.57 1.19
N MET A 140 -8.21 21.29 1.86
CA MET A 140 -9.45 22.07 1.66
C MET A 140 -9.37 23.48 2.24
N ASN A 141 -8.69 23.65 3.37
CA ASN A 141 -8.59 24.94 4.05
C ASN A 141 -7.84 26.02 3.25
N VAL A 142 -7.09 25.64 2.21
CA VAL A 142 -6.42 26.61 1.32
C VAL A 142 -7.28 27.05 0.14
N LEU A 143 -8.44 26.42 -0.06
CA LEU A 143 -9.39 26.77 -1.11
C LEU A 143 -10.44 27.78 -0.58
N PRO A 144 -10.84 28.77 -1.39
CA PRO A 144 -11.99 29.60 -1.06
C PRO A 144 -13.26 28.75 -1.05
N GLN A 145 -14.24 29.12 -0.22
CA GLN A 145 -15.46 28.33 0.02
C GLN A 145 -16.18 27.88 -1.26
N ARG A 146 -16.23 28.73 -2.29
CA ARG A 146 -16.81 28.43 -3.62
C ARG A 146 -16.12 27.28 -4.37
N LEU A 147 -14.86 26.98 -4.07
CA LEU A 147 -14.06 25.93 -4.74
C LEU A 147 -13.92 24.65 -3.90
N ILE A 148 -14.44 24.60 -2.66
CA ILE A 148 -14.30 23.42 -1.79
C ILE A 148 -14.98 22.19 -2.40
N SER A 149 -16.19 22.36 -2.97
CA SER A 149 -16.91 21.26 -3.63
C SER A 149 -16.08 20.67 -4.78
N GLN A 150 -15.56 21.52 -5.66
CA GLN A 150 -14.71 21.11 -6.78
C GLN A 150 -13.39 20.47 -6.31
N GLY A 151 -12.77 21.01 -5.26
CA GLY A 151 -11.57 20.42 -4.64
C GLY A 151 -11.83 19.01 -4.11
N SER A 152 -13.00 18.78 -3.48
CA SER A 152 -13.44 17.47 -3.01
C SER A 152 -13.64 16.48 -4.15
N THR A 153 -14.34 16.91 -5.21
CA THR A 153 -14.51 16.12 -6.44
C THR A 153 -13.15 15.72 -7.00
N LEU A 154 -12.22 16.66 -7.13
CA LEU A 154 -10.88 16.37 -7.66
C LEU A 154 -10.11 15.39 -6.76
N GLN A 155 -10.14 15.57 -5.44
CA GLN A 155 -9.51 14.62 -4.51
C GLN A 155 -10.08 13.22 -4.69
N ASN A 156 -11.40 13.07 -4.77
CA ASN A 156 -12.03 11.76 -4.96
C ASN A 156 -11.69 11.14 -6.32
N THR A 157 -11.64 11.93 -7.39
CA THR A 157 -11.20 11.48 -8.72
C THR A 157 -9.76 10.96 -8.67
N PHE A 158 -8.84 11.72 -8.09
CA PHE A 158 -7.44 11.30 -7.95
C PHE A 158 -7.29 10.08 -7.04
N LYS A 159 -8.10 9.93 -5.99
CA LYS A 159 -8.12 8.71 -5.16
C LYS A 159 -8.54 7.49 -5.96
N GLN A 160 -9.57 7.60 -6.78
CA GLN A 160 -10.03 6.50 -7.64
C GLN A 160 -8.97 6.11 -8.68
N ILE A 161 -8.37 7.09 -9.35
CA ILE A 161 -7.27 6.87 -10.29
C ILE A 161 -6.09 6.20 -9.58
N ALA A 162 -5.67 6.73 -8.42
CA ALA A 162 -4.61 6.14 -7.60
C ALA A 162 -4.89 4.70 -7.22
N GLY A 163 -6.12 4.39 -6.79
CA GLY A 163 -6.49 3.03 -6.42
C GLY A 163 -6.40 2.06 -7.59
N SER A 164 -6.94 2.44 -8.75
CA SER A 164 -6.84 1.64 -9.98
C SER A 164 -5.39 1.41 -10.39
N VAL A 165 -4.59 2.49 -10.50
CA VAL A 165 -3.16 2.41 -10.86
C VAL A 165 -2.40 1.55 -9.86
N SER A 166 -2.65 1.71 -8.55
CA SER A 166 -1.97 0.93 -7.53
C SER A 166 -2.28 -0.56 -7.67
N ILE A 167 -3.55 -0.95 -7.84
CA ILE A 167 -3.94 -2.35 -8.02
C ILE A 167 -3.32 -2.93 -9.29
N THR A 168 -3.30 -2.18 -10.40
CA THR A 168 -2.65 -2.61 -11.64
C THR A 168 -1.14 -2.80 -11.46
N MET A 169 -0.44 -1.83 -10.84
CA MET A 169 0.99 -1.94 -10.56
C MET A 169 1.31 -3.15 -9.68
N MET A 170 0.45 -3.43 -8.69
CA MET A 170 0.61 -4.60 -7.82
C MET A 170 0.34 -5.91 -8.54
N THR A 171 -0.74 -5.98 -9.31
CA THR A 171 -1.11 -7.18 -10.08
C THR A 171 -0.02 -7.48 -11.12
N LEU A 172 0.47 -6.46 -11.81
CA LEU A 172 1.57 -6.59 -12.78
C LEU A 172 2.86 -7.00 -12.08
N SER A 173 3.21 -6.38 -10.94
CA SER A 173 4.39 -6.77 -10.17
C SER A 173 4.29 -8.22 -9.70
N LEU A 174 3.12 -8.65 -9.23
CA LEU A 174 2.90 -10.02 -8.78
C LEU A 174 3.00 -11.01 -9.95
N THR A 175 2.34 -10.75 -11.08
CA THR A 175 2.37 -11.67 -12.24
C THR A 175 3.73 -11.65 -12.95
N SER A 176 4.19 -10.47 -13.39
CA SER A 176 5.43 -10.36 -14.17
C SER A 176 6.68 -10.71 -13.36
N LYS A 177 6.75 -10.35 -12.07
CA LYS A 177 7.91 -10.76 -11.26
C LYS A 177 7.85 -12.21 -10.84
N SER A 178 6.66 -12.76 -10.58
CA SER A 178 6.54 -14.21 -10.36
C SER A 178 7.08 -14.99 -11.57
N ASP A 179 6.78 -14.53 -12.78
CA ASP A 179 7.28 -15.16 -14.01
C ASP A 179 8.79 -14.92 -14.21
N ILE A 180 9.30 -13.70 -14.01
CA ILE A 180 10.75 -13.40 -14.15
C ILE A 180 11.60 -14.15 -13.12
N TYR A 181 11.18 -14.18 -11.85
CA TYR A 181 11.86 -14.96 -10.82
C TYR A 181 11.73 -16.46 -11.08
N TYR A 182 10.57 -16.91 -11.57
CA TYR A 182 10.41 -18.29 -12.04
C TYR A 182 11.40 -18.64 -13.17
N TYR A 183 11.54 -17.79 -14.19
CA TYR A 183 12.49 -18.03 -15.28
C TYR A 183 13.93 -18.05 -14.78
N ARG A 184 14.37 -17.05 -14.00
CA ARG A 184 15.73 -17.01 -13.43
C ARG A 184 16.03 -18.19 -12.51
N LEU A 185 15.07 -18.59 -11.69
CA LEU A 185 15.27 -19.68 -10.74
C LEU A 185 15.19 -21.04 -11.43
N SER A 186 14.39 -21.17 -12.50
CA SER A 186 14.37 -22.35 -13.37
C SER A 186 15.64 -22.50 -14.22
N GLU A 187 16.26 -21.39 -14.66
CA GLU A 187 17.57 -21.39 -15.32
C GLU A 187 18.69 -21.91 -14.39
N GLN A 188 18.52 -21.76 -13.08
CA GLN A 188 19.42 -22.33 -12.08
C GLN A 188 19.13 -23.81 -11.79
N VAL A 189 17.99 -24.37 -12.19
CA VAL A 189 17.68 -25.81 -12.12
C VAL A 189 18.29 -26.51 -13.34
N THR A 190 19.62 -26.46 -13.43
CA THR A 190 20.39 -27.25 -14.38
C THR A 190 20.98 -28.48 -13.68
N PRO A 191 21.31 -29.54 -14.43
CA PRO A 191 22.05 -30.69 -13.89
C PRO A 191 23.40 -30.31 -13.25
N PHE A 192 23.91 -29.10 -13.56
CA PHE A 192 25.18 -28.56 -13.10
C PHE A 192 25.08 -27.78 -11.78
N ASN A 193 23.87 -27.40 -11.35
CA ASN A 193 23.66 -26.82 -10.03
C ASN A 193 23.58 -27.94 -8.98
N ILE A 194 24.66 -28.12 -8.22
CA ILE A 194 24.82 -29.19 -7.24
C ILE A 194 23.69 -29.21 -6.19
N GLN A 195 23.17 -28.04 -5.78
CA GLN A 195 22.11 -27.94 -4.77
C GLN A 195 20.75 -28.32 -5.35
N ALA A 196 20.41 -27.82 -6.54
CA ALA A 196 19.17 -28.18 -7.23
C ALA A 196 19.16 -29.67 -7.62
N ALA A 197 20.29 -30.19 -8.10
CA ALA A 197 20.46 -31.60 -8.42
C ALA A 197 20.37 -32.49 -7.17
N ALA A 198 20.99 -32.10 -6.05
CA ALA A 198 20.90 -32.83 -4.78
C ALA A 198 19.45 -32.89 -4.25
N PHE A 199 18.73 -31.77 -4.28
CA PHE A 199 17.32 -31.72 -3.88
C PHE A 199 16.43 -32.62 -4.76
N LEU A 200 16.61 -32.55 -6.09
CA LEU A 200 15.85 -33.38 -7.03
C LEU A 200 16.13 -34.87 -6.84
N ASN A 201 17.39 -35.26 -6.64
CA ASN A 201 17.75 -36.65 -6.35
C ASN A 201 17.17 -37.13 -5.02
N GLN A 202 17.20 -36.29 -3.98
CA GLN A 202 16.64 -36.62 -2.67
C GLN A 202 15.11 -36.79 -2.73
N MET A 203 14.41 -35.92 -3.45
CA MET A 203 12.96 -36.02 -3.67
C MET A 203 12.60 -37.23 -4.53
N GLN A 204 13.34 -37.49 -5.61
CA GLN A 204 13.15 -38.68 -6.45
C GLN A 204 13.30 -39.96 -5.63
N ASN A 205 14.34 -40.07 -4.82
CA ASN A 205 14.56 -41.24 -3.97
C ASN A 205 13.42 -41.43 -2.96
N LYS A 206 12.92 -40.35 -2.34
CA LYS A 206 11.75 -40.44 -1.44
C LYS A 206 10.45 -40.84 -2.14
N LEU A 207 10.22 -40.38 -3.37
CA LEU A 207 9.02 -40.72 -4.14
C LEU A 207 9.08 -42.16 -4.68
N ALA A 208 10.26 -42.59 -5.12
CA ALA A 208 10.51 -43.96 -5.56
C ALA A 208 10.31 -44.98 -4.42
N LEU A 209 10.71 -44.64 -3.19
CA LEU A 209 10.44 -45.46 -2.01
C LEU A 209 8.95 -45.63 -1.69
N ASN A 210 8.09 -44.74 -2.17
CA ASN A 210 6.63 -44.83 -2.03
C ASN A 210 5.95 -45.58 -3.21
N GLY A 211 6.72 -46.29 -4.04
CA GLY A 211 6.19 -47.14 -5.12
C GLY A 211 5.89 -46.41 -6.44
N ILE A 212 6.33 -45.16 -6.59
CA ILE A 212 6.15 -44.36 -7.80
C ILE A 212 7.28 -44.71 -8.79
N SER A 213 6.96 -44.86 -10.08
CA SER A 213 7.98 -45.18 -11.10
C SER A 213 9.07 -44.09 -11.19
N LEU A 214 10.28 -44.45 -11.61
CA LEU A 214 11.41 -43.52 -11.70
C LEU A 214 11.12 -42.31 -12.59
N THR A 215 10.41 -42.50 -13.70
CA THR A 215 10.00 -41.43 -14.62
C THR A 215 8.93 -40.52 -14.01
N GLN A 216 7.96 -41.09 -13.28
CA GLN A 216 6.94 -40.30 -12.58
C GLN A 216 7.52 -39.54 -11.37
N SER A 217 8.46 -40.16 -10.64
CA SER A 217 9.17 -39.54 -9.52
C SER A 217 10.00 -38.33 -9.97
N GLN A 218 10.62 -38.41 -11.16
CA GLN A 218 11.32 -37.29 -11.78
C GLN A 218 10.39 -36.12 -12.11
N VAL A 219 9.21 -36.40 -12.67
CA VAL A 219 8.21 -35.37 -13.02
C VAL A 219 7.62 -34.73 -11.75
N GLN A 220 7.25 -35.52 -10.74
CA GLN A 220 6.72 -34.99 -9.48
C GLN A 220 7.76 -34.20 -8.68
N ALA A 221 9.00 -34.68 -8.58
CA ALA A 221 10.07 -33.94 -7.91
C ALA A 221 10.33 -32.57 -8.55
N LYS A 222 10.31 -32.50 -9.89
CA LYS A 222 10.39 -31.22 -10.62
C LYS A 222 9.18 -30.34 -10.36
N SER A 223 7.96 -30.90 -10.36
CA SER A 223 6.74 -30.14 -10.07
C SER A 223 6.71 -29.59 -8.63
N ILE A 224 7.21 -30.34 -7.65
CA ILE A 224 7.33 -29.88 -6.25
C ILE A 224 8.33 -28.74 -6.17
N LEU A 225 9.52 -28.91 -6.78
CA LEU A 225 10.53 -27.86 -6.84
C LEU A 225 9.94 -26.60 -7.49
N MET A 226 9.33 -26.72 -8.66
CA MET A 226 8.67 -25.60 -9.35
C MET A 226 7.58 -24.93 -8.49
N GLY A 227 6.81 -25.70 -7.73
CA GLY A 227 5.83 -25.17 -6.77
C GLY A 227 6.47 -24.34 -5.66
N LEU A 228 7.61 -24.79 -5.12
CA LEU A 228 8.39 -24.05 -4.13
C LEU A 228 9.01 -22.77 -4.72
N LEU A 229 9.56 -22.85 -5.94
CA LEU A 229 10.11 -21.68 -6.65
C LEU A 229 9.02 -20.63 -6.91
N LYS A 230 7.83 -21.06 -7.34
CA LYS A 230 6.69 -20.16 -7.55
C LYS A 230 6.20 -19.52 -6.25
N LYS A 231 6.22 -20.28 -5.14
CA LYS A 231 5.91 -19.74 -3.80
C LYS A 231 6.93 -18.68 -3.40
N GLN A 232 8.23 -18.94 -3.57
CA GLN A 232 9.31 -18.00 -3.26
C GLN A 232 9.24 -16.74 -4.12
N ALA A 233 9.06 -16.89 -5.43
CA ALA A 233 8.89 -15.77 -6.35
C ALA A 233 7.69 -14.86 -5.99
N SER A 234 6.64 -15.46 -5.42
CA SER A 234 5.50 -14.69 -4.90
C SER A 234 5.88 -13.89 -3.65
N VAL A 235 6.64 -14.46 -2.71
CA VAL A 235 7.16 -13.75 -1.51
C VAL A 235 7.95 -12.51 -1.94
N ASP A 236 8.93 -12.69 -2.82
CA ASP A 236 9.79 -11.58 -3.28
C ASP A 236 8.99 -10.49 -4.00
N ALA A 237 7.92 -10.87 -4.70
CA ALA A 237 7.00 -9.91 -5.32
C ALA A 237 6.15 -9.14 -4.29
N PHE A 238 5.73 -9.78 -3.19
CA PHE A 238 5.03 -9.10 -2.09
C PHE A 238 5.94 -8.09 -1.39
N ASP A 239 7.19 -8.45 -1.12
CA ASP A 239 8.16 -7.55 -0.49
C ASP A 239 8.38 -6.31 -1.36
N TYR A 240 8.55 -6.49 -2.68
CA TYR A 240 8.68 -5.38 -3.63
C TYR A 240 7.46 -4.45 -3.61
N ILE A 241 6.26 -5.02 -3.59
CA ILE A 241 5.00 -4.25 -3.54
C ILE A 241 4.89 -3.43 -2.25
N LEU A 242 5.21 -4.03 -1.10
CA LEU A 242 5.13 -3.35 0.19
C LEU A 242 6.23 -2.28 0.32
N MET A 243 7.40 -2.51 -0.26
CA MET A 243 8.48 -1.53 -0.35
C MET A 243 8.12 -0.35 -1.28
N LEU A 244 7.38 -0.60 -2.38
CA LEU A 244 6.79 0.45 -3.20
C LEU A 244 5.80 1.31 -2.42
N CYS A 245 5.00 0.69 -1.53
CA CYS A 245 4.11 1.44 -0.63
C CYS A 245 4.90 2.34 0.31
N ALA A 246 6.00 1.85 0.89
CA ALA A 246 6.88 2.66 1.73
C ALA A 246 7.49 3.83 0.93
N LEU A 247 7.89 3.62 -0.32
CA LEU A 247 8.37 4.67 -1.21
C LEU A 247 7.31 5.75 -1.47
N PHE A 248 6.06 5.35 -1.75
CA PHE A 248 4.96 6.31 -1.91
C PHE A 248 4.75 7.15 -0.65
N VAL A 249 4.84 6.55 0.53
CA VAL A 249 4.74 7.27 1.80
C VAL A 249 5.92 8.24 2.00
N LEU A 250 7.13 7.86 1.61
CA LEU A 250 8.30 8.77 1.65
C LEU A 250 8.11 9.97 0.71
N ILE A 251 7.62 9.74 -0.51
CA ILE A 251 7.32 10.85 -1.44
C ILE A 251 6.18 11.72 -0.89
N ALA A 252 5.17 11.11 -0.26
CA ALA A 252 4.08 11.85 0.41
C ALA A 252 4.59 12.70 1.58
N LEU A 253 5.57 12.20 2.34
CA LEU A 253 6.24 12.94 3.42
C LEU A 253 6.94 14.18 2.87
N ILE A 254 7.71 14.03 1.79
CA ILE A 254 8.39 15.15 1.13
C ILE A 254 7.36 16.17 0.61
N SER A 255 6.31 15.71 -0.07
CA SER A 255 5.23 16.58 -0.56
C SER A 255 4.55 17.33 0.59
N THR A 256 4.32 16.67 1.73
CA THR A 256 3.71 17.28 2.91
C THR A 256 4.61 18.34 3.54
N LEU A 257 5.93 18.12 3.55
CA LEU A 257 6.90 19.10 4.06
C LEU A 257 6.84 20.42 3.26
N LEU A 258 6.61 20.35 1.95
CA LEU A 258 6.54 21.52 1.05
C LEU A 258 5.29 22.39 1.25
N ILE A 259 4.23 21.90 1.91
CA ILE A 259 3.00 22.66 2.14
C ILE A 259 3.29 23.83 3.11
N LYS A 260 3.09 25.08 2.71
CA LYS A 260 3.29 26.22 3.62
C LYS A 260 2.02 26.51 4.42
N ILE A 261 2.08 26.46 5.75
CA ILE A 261 0.92 26.75 6.60
C ILE A 261 0.93 28.23 6.96
N LYS A 262 -0.14 28.94 6.58
CA LYS A 262 -0.38 30.30 7.08
C LYS A 262 -1.06 30.20 8.45
N PRO A 263 -0.70 31.05 9.44
CA PRO A 263 -1.38 31.07 10.72
C PRO A 263 -2.87 31.37 10.53
N LYS A 264 -3.71 30.71 11.33
CA LYS A 264 -5.16 30.92 11.38
C LYS A 264 -5.38 32.40 11.74
N VAL A 265 -5.94 33.19 10.84
CA VAL A 265 -6.38 34.56 11.18
C VAL A 265 -7.62 34.38 12.04
N GLU A 266 -7.55 34.76 13.32
CA GLU A 266 -8.74 34.83 14.18
C GLU A 266 -9.74 35.78 13.54
N THR A 267 -10.85 35.23 13.05
CA THR A 267 -12.01 36.03 12.70
C THR A 267 -12.57 36.58 14.01
N GLU A 268 -12.45 37.90 14.21
CA GLU A 268 -13.10 38.58 15.33
C GLU A 268 -14.56 38.13 15.46
N PRO A 269 -15.06 37.93 16.69
CA PRO A 269 -16.47 37.62 16.87
C PRO A 269 -17.28 38.80 16.32
N THR A 270 -18.13 38.51 15.33
CA THR A 270 -19.17 39.42 14.87
C THR A 270 -19.98 39.83 16.08
N LYS A 271 -19.76 41.05 16.58
CA LYS A 271 -20.60 41.71 17.59
C LYS A 271 -21.99 41.87 16.96
N GLY A 272 -22.90 40.98 17.34
CA GLY A 272 -24.34 41.16 17.21
C GLY A 272 -24.91 41.68 18.52
#